data_AF-E2SQU5-F1
#
_entry.id   AF-E2SQU5-F1
#
_cell.length_a   1.000
_cell.length_b   1.000
_cell.length_c   1.000
_cell.angle_alpha   90.00
_cell.angle_beta   90.00
_cell.angle_gamma   90.00
#
_symmetry.space_group_name_H-M   'P 1'
#
loop_
_entity.id
_entity.type
_entity.pdbx_description
1 polymer ?
#
loop_
_entity_poly.entity_id
_entity_poly.type
_entity_poly.pdbx_seq_one_letter_code
_entity_poly.pdbx_strand_id
1 'polypeptide(L)'
;KDIVHLFYKNTEYANAKEDLEDIIILCRTSNVKGLQDFSNTLCAWKQEIINSFLKIPSINRKMNNALIENRNKSIKLLKHSSNGYTNWNRFRARVLYTLNDDIPMRS
;
A
#
# COMPACT_ATOMS: atom_id res chain seq x y z
N LYS A 1 24.01 -2.29 4.09
CA LYS A 1 22.53 -2.43 4.16
C LYS A 1 21.96 -1.13 3.67
N ASP A 2 21.03 -1.17 2.71
CA ASP A 2 20.53 0.02 2.02
C ASP A 2 19.73 0.96 2.94
N ILE A 3 19.81 2.26 2.65
CA ILE A 3 19.13 3.33 3.40
C ILE A 3 17.61 3.10 3.48
N VAL A 4 17.03 2.60 2.40
CA VAL A 4 15.59 2.28 2.31
C VAL A 4 15.23 1.11 3.22
N HIS A 5 16.11 0.11 3.33
CA HIS A 5 15.89 -0.99 4.26
C HIS A 5 15.99 -0.51 5.72
N LEU A 6 16.88 0.44 6.02
CA LEU A 6 17.01 0.99 7.37
C LEU A 6 15.76 1.79 7.78
N PHE A 7 15.22 2.57 6.85
CA PHE A 7 13.96 3.30 6.99
C PHE A 7 12.80 2.38 7.38
N TYR A 8 12.52 1.33 6.61
CA TYR A 8 11.41 0.42 6.92
C TYR A 8 11.59 -0.37 8.22
N LYS A 9 12.83 -0.52 8.72
CA LYS A 9 13.11 -1.27 9.94
C LYS A 9 12.99 -0.42 11.20
N ASN A 10 13.48 0.82 11.16
CA ASN A 10 13.69 1.63 12.35
C ASN A 10 12.72 2.79 12.49
N THR A 11 12.01 3.17 11.42
CA THR A 11 11.15 4.34 11.43
C THR A 11 9.76 4.04 11.99
N GLU A 12 9.32 4.89 12.90
CA GLU A 12 7.95 4.91 13.42
C GLU A 12 7.06 5.85 12.62
N TYR A 13 5.74 5.68 12.68
CA TYR A 13 4.79 6.47 11.89
C TYR A 13 4.97 8.00 12.08
N ALA A 14 5.28 8.44 13.31
CA ALA A 14 5.51 9.86 13.61
C ALA A 14 6.70 10.45 12.83
N ASN A 15 7.77 9.66 12.66
CA ASN A 15 9.02 10.10 12.02
C ASN A 15 9.06 9.72 10.53
N ALA A 16 8.16 8.84 10.08
CA ALA A 16 8.10 8.34 8.70
C ALA A 16 8.00 9.43 7.64
N LYS A 17 7.38 10.56 7.96
CA LYS A 17 7.27 11.68 7.03
C LYS A 17 8.62 12.38 6.85
N GLU A 18 9.30 12.68 7.94
CA GLU A 18 10.58 13.42 7.94
C GLU A 18 11.70 12.55 7.37
N ASP A 19 11.84 11.32 7.87
CA ASP A 19 12.85 10.36 7.37
C ASP A 19 12.70 10.08 5.87
N LEU A 20 11.46 10.04 5.35
CA LEU A 20 11.21 9.82 3.93
C LEU A 20 11.54 11.06 3.09
N GLU A 21 11.30 12.27 3.60
CA GLU A 21 11.69 13.50 2.92
C GLU A 21 13.21 13.60 2.80
N ASP A 22 13.95 13.24 3.85
CA ASP A 22 15.42 13.21 3.82
C ASP A 22 15.95 12.23 2.78
N ILE A 23 15.34 11.04 2.66
CA ILE A 23 15.71 10.05 1.63
C ILE A 23 15.40 10.58 0.23
N ILE A 24 14.25 11.24 0.03
CA ILE A 24 13.89 11.84 -1.27
C ILE A 24 14.91 12.91 -1.66
N ILE A 25 15.30 13.79 -0.72
CA ILE A 25 16.30 14.84 -0.94
C ILE A 25 17.66 14.23 -1.27
N LEU A 26 18.08 13.19 -0.55
CA LEU A 26 19.35 12.50 -0.80
C LEU A 26 19.37 11.84 -2.20
N CYS A 27 18.27 11.17 -2.59
CA CYS A 27 18.15 10.58 -3.92
C CYS A 27 18.14 11.63 -5.03
N ARG A 28 17.50 12.79 -4.78
CA ARG A 28 17.38 13.88 -5.75
C ARG A 28 18.66 14.67 -5.94
N THR A 29 19.45 14.86 -4.88
CA THR A 29 20.75 15.55 -4.92
C THR A 29 21.89 14.66 -5.41
N SER A 30 21.65 13.36 -5.56
CA SER A 30 22.62 12.44 -6.14
C SER A 30 22.90 12.76 -7.61
N ASN A 31 24.14 12.54 -8.05
CA ASN A 31 24.55 12.75 -9.44
C ASN A 31 24.16 11.58 -10.36
N VAL A 32 23.45 10.58 -9.83
CA VAL A 32 23.00 9.40 -10.58
C VAL A 32 21.57 9.61 -11.04
N LYS A 33 21.36 9.70 -12.35
CA LYS A 33 20.04 9.93 -12.95
C LYS A 33 18.98 8.91 -12.47
N GLY A 34 19.36 7.64 -12.33
CA GLY A 34 18.47 6.61 -11.80
C GLY A 34 17.97 6.89 -10.37
N LEU A 35 18.79 7.51 -9.51
CA LEU A 35 18.37 7.92 -8.17
C LEU A 35 17.48 9.17 -8.20
N GLN A 36 17.73 10.09 -9.13
CA GLN A 36 16.85 11.25 -9.34
C GLN A 36 15.47 10.80 -9.81
N ASP A 37 15.39 9.88 -10.77
CA ASP A 37 14.12 9.30 -11.25
C ASP A 37 13.41 8.50 -10.14
N PHE A 38 14.18 7.78 -9.32
CA PHE A 38 13.66 7.10 -8.15
C PHE A 38 13.08 8.08 -7.11
N SER A 39 13.70 9.24 -6.91
CA SER A 39 13.18 10.29 -6.01
C SER A 39 11.79 10.79 -6.44
N ASN A 40 11.55 10.91 -7.75
CA ASN A 40 10.24 11.29 -8.28
C ASN A 40 9.19 10.21 -7.97
N THR A 41 9.58 8.93 -8.07
CA THR A 41 8.72 7.80 -7.69
C THR A 41 8.39 7.83 -6.21
N LEU A 42 9.39 8.01 -5.33
CA LEU A 42 9.17 8.14 -3.89
C LEU A 42 8.24 9.32 -3.54
N CYS A 43 8.36 10.43 -4.25
CA CYS A 43 7.50 11.60 -4.06
C CYS A 43 6.04 11.30 -4.46
N ALA A 44 5.83 10.61 -5.58
CA ALA A 44 4.51 10.23 -6.07
C ALA A 44 3.77 9.25 -5.14
N TRP A 45 4.51 8.34 -4.49
CA TRP A 45 3.97 7.30 -3.60
C TRP A 45 4.13 7.62 -2.10
N LYS A 46 4.48 8.87 -1.78
CA LYS A 46 4.83 9.30 -0.42
C LYS A 46 3.74 9.01 0.59
N GLN A 47 2.49 9.29 0.23
CA GLN A 47 1.34 9.11 1.12
C GLN A 47 1.11 7.63 1.41
N GLU A 48 1.18 6.78 0.39
CA GLU A 48 0.99 5.34 0.47
C GLU A 48 2.10 4.69 1.31
N ILE A 49 3.34 5.15 1.15
CA ILE A 49 4.48 4.69 1.96
C ILE A 49 4.27 5.04 3.43
N ILE A 50 3.92 6.29 3.75
CA ILE A 50 3.64 6.71 5.13
C ILE A 50 2.47 5.91 5.72
N ASN A 51 1.39 5.73 4.94
CA ASN A 51 0.22 4.95 5.36
C ASN A 51 0.54 3.48 5.64
N SER A 52 1.60 2.91 5.06
CA SER A 52 2.02 1.54 5.35
C SER A 52 2.49 1.33 6.80
N PHE A 53 2.91 2.41 7.48
CA PHE A 53 3.31 2.36 8.89
C PHE A 53 2.11 2.39 9.85
N LEU A 54 0.92 2.76 9.37
CA LEU A 54 -0.31 2.71 10.17
C LEU A 54 -0.70 1.26 10.47
N LYS A 55 -1.07 1.02 11.72
CA LYS A 55 -1.74 -0.22 12.11
C LYS A 55 -3.22 -0.05 11.82
N ILE A 56 -3.80 -1.01 11.12
CA ILE A 56 -5.25 -1.03 10.88
C ILE A 56 -5.92 -1.33 12.24
N PRO A 57 -6.78 -0.42 12.77
CA PRO A 57 -7.36 -0.58 14.10
C PRO A 57 -8.15 -1.88 14.27
N SER A 58 -8.85 -2.33 13.22
CA SER A 58 -9.67 -3.55 13.26
C SER A 58 -8.88 -4.86 13.34
N ILE A 59 -7.62 -4.88 12.89
CA ILE A 59 -6.80 -6.09 12.80
C ILE A 59 -5.59 -6.01 13.73
N ASN A 60 -5.38 -4.86 14.39
CA ASN A 60 -4.23 -4.51 15.23
C ASN A 60 -2.85 -4.89 14.63
N ARG A 61 -2.77 -4.86 13.30
CA ARG A 61 -1.58 -5.26 12.52
C ARG A 61 -1.23 -4.14 11.54
N LYS A 62 0.08 -3.98 11.29
CA LYS A 62 0.56 -3.12 10.20
C LYS A 62 0.10 -3.71 8.87
N MET A 63 -0.21 -2.85 7.90
CA MET A 63 -0.44 -3.27 6.52
C MET A 63 0.86 -3.90 5.99
N ASN A 64 0.91 -5.22 5.86
CA ASN A 64 2.09 -5.91 5.34
C ASN A 64 1.83 -6.40 3.90
N ASN A 65 2.91 -6.62 3.15
CA ASN A 65 2.81 -7.09 1.76
C ASN A 65 2.03 -8.41 1.66
N ALA A 66 2.17 -9.31 2.63
CA ALA A 66 1.43 -10.58 2.65
C ALA A 66 -0.10 -10.40 2.74
N LEU A 67 -0.59 -9.42 3.51
CA LEU A 67 -2.01 -9.09 3.62
C LEU A 67 -2.50 -8.48 2.29
N ILE A 68 -1.72 -7.58 1.69
CA ILE A 68 -2.04 -6.98 0.38
C ILE A 68 -2.07 -8.04 -0.72
N GLU A 69 -1.09 -8.94 -0.75
CA GLU A 69 -1.01 -10.05 -1.70
C GLU A 69 -2.19 -11.00 -1.55
N ASN A 70 -2.58 -11.33 -0.31
CA ASN A 70 -3.77 -12.16 -0.06
C ASN A 70 -5.03 -11.47 -0.59
N ARG A 71 -5.19 -10.16 -0.35
CA ARG A 71 -6.31 -9.37 -0.90
C ARG A 71 -6.30 -9.34 -2.43
N ASN A 72 -5.14 -9.14 -3.05
CA ASN A 72 -4.99 -9.18 -4.51
C ASN A 72 -5.30 -10.57 -5.09
N LYS A 73 -4.95 -11.64 -4.38
CA LYS A 73 -5.29 -13.02 -4.76
C LYS A 73 -6.80 -13.25 -4.72
N SER A 74 -7.50 -12.80 -3.70
CA SER A 74 -8.97 -12.88 -3.62
C SER A 74 -9.65 -12.11 -4.75
N ILE A 75 -9.17 -10.91 -5.08
CA ILE A 75 -9.70 -10.12 -6.21
C ILE A 75 -9.47 -10.83 -7.55
N LYS A 76 -8.28 -11.42 -7.76
CA LYS A 76 -7.97 -12.22 -8.96
C LYS A 76 -8.89 -13.43 -9.07
N LEU A 77 -9.14 -14.14 -7.97
CA LEU A 77 -10.06 -15.28 -7.94
C LEU A 77 -11.49 -14.86 -8.27
N LEU A 78 -11.97 -13.76 -7.68
CA LEU A 78 -13.28 -13.19 -8.00
C LEU A 78 -13.39 -12.80 -9.46
N LYS A 79 -12.36 -12.18 -10.03
CA LYS A 79 -12.33 -11.85 -11.47
C LYS A 79 -12.43 -13.12 -12.33
N HIS A 80 -11.67 -14.15 -11.99
CA HIS A 80 -11.64 -15.42 -12.74
C HIS A 80 -12.96 -16.20 -12.64
N SER A 81 -13.52 -16.32 -11.43
CA SER A 81 -14.75 -17.09 -11.16
C SER A 81 -16.02 -16.50 -11.79
N SER A 82 -15.96 -15.32 -12.39
CA SER A 82 -17.15 -14.55 -12.72
C SER A 82 -17.45 -14.42 -14.21
N ASN A 83 -16.73 -15.15 -15.07
CA ASN A 83 -17.00 -15.27 -16.50
C ASN A 83 -17.30 -13.94 -17.23
N GLY A 84 -16.57 -12.87 -16.86
CA GLY A 84 -16.71 -11.54 -17.45
C GLY A 84 -17.81 -10.69 -16.80
N TYR A 85 -17.41 -9.77 -15.92
CA TYR A 85 -18.33 -8.73 -15.47
C TYR A 85 -18.53 -7.71 -16.59
N THR A 86 -19.73 -7.67 -17.16
CA THR A 86 -20.17 -6.59 -18.06
C THR A 86 -20.51 -5.31 -17.28
N ASN A 87 -20.70 -5.39 -15.96
CA ASN A 87 -21.08 -4.28 -15.09
C ASN A 87 -20.06 -4.07 -13.95
N TRP A 88 -19.29 -2.99 -14.04
CA TRP A 88 -18.27 -2.59 -13.07
C TRP A 88 -18.82 -2.34 -11.67
N ASN A 89 -20.02 -1.77 -11.55
CA ASN A 89 -20.62 -1.48 -10.25
C ASN A 89 -20.91 -2.77 -9.48
N ARG A 90 -21.35 -3.83 -10.18
CA ARG A 90 -21.59 -5.15 -9.58
C ARG A 90 -20.29 -5.83 -9.15
N PHE A 91 -19.22 -5.70 -9.93
CA PHE A 91 -17.90 -6.19 -9.54
C PHE A 91 -17.40 -5.48 -8.26
N ARG A 92 -17.46 -4.15 -8.24
CA ARG A 92 -17.04 -3.35 -7.08
C ARG A 92 -17.81 -3.71 -5.81
N ALA A 93 -19.13 -3.86 -5.90
CA ALA A 93 -19.97 -4.25 -4.76
C ALA A 93 -19.57 -5.62 -4.20
N ARG A 94 -19.32 -6.61 -5.08
CA ARG A 94 -18.92 -7.96 -4.65
C ARG A 94 -17.52 -7.99 -4.04
N VAL A 95 -16.57 -7.25 -4.61
CA VAL A 95 -15.23 -7.09 -4.02
C VAL A 95 -15.35 -6.48 -2.63
N LEU A 96 -16.08 -5.36 -2.48
CA LEU A 96 -16.25 -4.70 -1.19
C LEU A 96 -16.87 -5.63 -0.13
N TYR A 97 -17.83 -6.45 -0.54
CA TYR A 97 -18.47 -7.44 0.32
C TYR A 97 -17.49 -8.53 0.79
N THR A 98 -16.79 -9.18 -0.14
CA THR A 98 -15.83 -10.26 0.19
C THR A 98 -14.58 -9.80 0.94
N LEU A 99 -14.33 -8.50 0.99
CA LEU A 99 -13.18 -7.93 1.71
C LEU A 99 -13.55 -7.42 3.10
N ASN A 100 -14.84 -7.18 3.37
CA ASN A 100 -15.40 -6.70 4.64
C ASN A 100 -16.34 -7.77 5.22
N ASP A 101 -15.77 -8.80 5.86
CA ASP A 101 -16.57 -9.82 6.57
C ASP A 101 -17.32 -9.26 7.80
N ASP A 102 -17.01 -8.02 8.22
CA ASP A 102 -17.48 -7.40 9.47
C ASP A 102 -18.67 -6.44 9.32
N ILE A 103 -19.31 -6.36 8.14
CA ILE A 103 -20.52 -5.53 7.97
C ILE A 103 -21.74 -6.45 7.94
N PRO A 104 -22.39 -6.73 9.09
CA PRO A 104 -23.62 -7.49 9.11
C PRO A 104 -24.70 -6.71 8.36
N MET A 105 -25.45 -7.41 7.51
CA MET A 105 -26.59 -6.82 6.80
C MET A 105 -27.60 -6.30 7.82
N ARG A 106 -27.82 -4.98 7.87
CA ARG A 106 -29.11 -4.47 8.32
C ARG A 106 -30.07 -4.65 7.14
N SER A 107 -30.83 -5.74 7.19
CA SER A 107 -32.11 -5.91 6.49
C SER A 107 -33.08 -4.79 6.86
#